data_AF-A0AAU6WSJ7-F1
#
_entry.id   AF-A0AAU6WSJ7-F1
#
_cell.length_a   1.000
_cell.length_b   1.000
_cell.length_c   1.000
_cell.angle_alpha   90.00
_cell.angle_beta   90.00
_cell.angle_gamma   90.00
#
_symmetry.space_group_name_H-M   'P 1'
#
loop_
_entity.id
_entity.type
_entity.pdbx_description
1 polymer ?
#
loop_
_entity_poly.entity_id
_entity_poly.type
_entity_poly.pdbx_seq_one_letter_code
_entity_poly.pdbx_strand_id
1 'polypeptide(L)'
;MNRKKIITSAFSNLYTDQRIEKVCRTLHEKGYEIELIGNNWNGAEKMTRPYSFSRISLVSKSLKTAYFEFNWKLYQELKKRVDLDTILHANDLDALLPNYILAKKLNIPLIFDSHEIFSEMPAIQGKMSQKLWRYLEKSWYRTNNS
;
A
#
# COMPACT_ATOMS: atom_id res chain seq x y z
N MET A 1 -16.45 13.40 -9.88
CA MET A 1 -15.26 13.44 -9.00
C MET A 1 -14.46 12.17 -9.23
N ASN A 2 -13.26 12.27 -9.82
CA ASN A 2 -12.41 11.10 -10.03
C ASN A 2 -11.85 10.69 -8.65
N ARG A 3 -12.32 9.57 -8.09
CA ARG A 3 -11.82 9.09 -6.80
C ARG A 3 -10.39 8.64 -7.00
N LYS A 4 -9.45 9.20 -6.23
CA LYS A 4 -8.05 8.77 -6.29
C LYS A 4 -7.97 7.34 -5.74
N LYS A 5 -7.37 6.46 -6.53
CA LYS A 5 -7.19 5.05 -6.18
C LYS A 5 -5.94 4.91 -5.32
N ILE A 6 -6.05 4.24 -4.18
CA ILE A 6 -4.93 3.96 -3.29
C ILE A 6 -4.77 2.45 -3.20
N ILE A 7 -3.63 1.95 -3.66
CA ILE A 7 -3.28 0.54 -3.56
C ILE A 7 -2.35 0.34 -2.37
N THR A 8 -2.85 -0.30 -1.32
CA THR A 8 -2.05 -0.66 -0.14
C THR A 8 -1.52 -2.07 -0.29
N SER A 9 -0.22 -2.26 -0.18
CA SER A 9 0.44 -3.56 -0.29
C SER A 9 1.08 -3.94 1.03
N ALA A 10 0.85 -5.16 1.51
CA ALA A 10 1.43 -5.64 2.75
C ALA A 10 1.85 -7.12 2.65
N PHE A 11 3.02 -7.44 3.23
CA PHE A 11 3.42 -8.83 3.42
C PHE A 11 2.87 -9.42 4.73
N SER A 12 2.54 -8.58 5.72
CA SER A 12 1.96 -9.04 6.98
C SER A 12 0.59 -9.70 6.76
N ASN A 13 0.18 -10.55 7.70
CA ASN A 13 -1.15 -11.16 7.65
C ASN A 13 -2.20 -10.06 7.82
N LEU A 14 -2.97 -9.82 6.75
CA LEU A 14 -4.02 -8.79 6.70
C LEU A 14 -5.06 -8.95 7.81
N TYR A 15 -5.25 -10.16 8.32
CA TYR A 15 -6.23 -10.45 9.37
C TYR A 15 -5.82 -9.95 10.74
N THR A 16 -4.54 -10.08 11.08
CA THR A 16 -4.04 -9.72 12.40
C THR A 16 -3.60 -8.26 12.47
N ASP A 17 -3.33 -7.63 11.33
CA ASP A 17 -2.79 -6.27 11.28
C ASP A 17 -3.88 -5.19 11.38
N GLN A 18 -4.17 -4.78 12.62
CA GLN A 18 -5.12 -3.70 12.90
C GLN A 18 -4.65 -2.33 12.37
N ARG A 19 -3.36 -2.15 12.10
CA ARG A 19 -2.80 -0.87 11.66
C ARG A 19 -3.20 -0.61 10.21
N ILE A 20 -3.01 -1.62 9.35
CA ILE A 20 -3.48 -1.61 7.96
C ILE A 20 -5.00 -1.38 7.92
N GLU A 21 -5.75 -2.11 8.74
CA GLU A 21 -7.21 -1.97 8.77
C GLU A 21 -7.63 -0.53 9.12
N LYS A 22 -7.02 0.07 10.14
CA LYS A 22 -7.33 1.44 10.56
C LYS A 22 -7.01 2.46 9.46
N VAL A 23 -5.87 2.32 8.79
CA VAL A 23 -5.46 3.21 7.69
C VAL A 23 -6.42 3.06 6.50
N CYS A 24 -6.65 1.83 6.03
CA CYS A 24 -7.56 1.57 4.91
C CYS A 24 -8.98 2.03 5.20
N ARG A 25 -9.50 1.79 6.41
CA ARG A 25 -10.83 2.26 6.82
C ARG A 25 -10.93 3.79 6.82
N THR A 26 -9.95 4.47 7.41
CA THR A 26 -9.92 5.94 7.46
C THR A 26 -9.89 6.54 6.05
N LEU A 27 -9.10 5.96 5.14
CA LEU A 27 -9.04 6.41 3.75
C LEU A 27 -10.35 6.13 3.00
N HIS A 28 -10.96 4.97 3.24
CA HIS A 28 -12.26 4.64 2.66
C HIS A 28 -13.37 5.58 3.12
N GLU A 29 -13.43 5.89 4.42
CA GLU A 29 -14.37 6.87 5.01
C GLU A 29 -14.17 8.28 4.44
N LYS A 30 -12.94 8.64 4.08
CA LYS A 30 -12.61 9.90 3.38
C LYS A 30 -13.00 9.89 1.89
N GLY A 31 -13.58 8.79 1.38
CA GLY A 31 -14.08 8.68 0.00
C GLY A 31 -13.04 8.23 -1.03
N TYR A 32 -11.87 7.74 -0.61
CA TYR A 32 -10.89 7.16 -1.51
C TYR A 32 -11.28 5.75 -1.94
N GLU A 33 -10.89 5.38 -3.16
CA GLU A 33 -11.01 4.00 -3.62
C GLU A 33 -9.81 3.22 -3.11
N ILE A 34 -10.06 2.25 -2.23
CA ILE A 34 -9.01 1.48 -1.57
C ILE A 34 -8.96 0.08 -2.15
N GLU A 35 -7.75 -0.33 -2.52
CA GLU A 35 -7.43 -1.68 -2.93
C GLU A 35 -6.29 -2.22 -2.07
N LEU A 36 -6.59 -3.19 -1.21
CA LEU A 36 -5.62 -3.84 -0.34
C LEU A 36 -5.08 -5.10 -0.99
N ILE A 37 -3.77 -5.21 -1.17
CA ILE A 37 -3.08 -6.38 -1.70
C ILE A 37 -2.23 -6.99 -0.59
N GLY A 38 -2.63 -8.18 -0.13
CA GLY A 38 -1.86 -8.97 0.82
C GLY A 38 -1.40 -10.29 0.21
N ASN A 39 -1.12 -11.25 1.08
CA ASN A 39 -0.83 -12.63 0.69
C ASN A 39 -1.65 -13.62 1.55
N ASN A 40 -1.57 -14.90 1.18
CA ASN A 40 -2.22 -16.00 1.90
C ASN A 40 -1.24 -16.93 2.64
N TRP A 41 0.03 -16.54 2.80
CA TRP A 41 1.09 -17.42 3.29
C TRP A 41 0.89 -17.84 4.75
N ASN A 42 0.42 -16.92 5.60
CA ASN A 42 0.06 -17.19 6.99
C ASN A 42 -1.43 -17.50 7.19
N GLY A 43 -2.11 -17.94 6.14
CA GLY A 43 -3.52 -18.27 6.16
C GLY A 43 -4.38 -17.31 5.36
N ALA A 44 -5.55 -17.81 4.95
CA ALA A 44 -6.52 -17.09 4.13
C ALA A 44 -7.87 -17.00 4.86
N GLU A 45 -7.86 -16.54 6.11
CA GLU A 45 -9.09 -16.43 6.90
C GLU A 45 -10.15 -15.59 6.18
N LYS A 46 -11.40 -16.03 6.27
CA LYS A 46 -12.52 -15.28 5.66
C LYS A 46 -12.60 -13.92 6.33
N MET A 47 -12.48 -12.88 5.53
CA MET A 47 -12.53 -11.51 5.98
C MET A 47 -13.46 -10.74 5.06
N THR A 48 -14.28 -9.89 5.67
CA THR A 48 -15.12 -8.95 4.95
C THR A 48 -14.61 -7.56 5.26
N ARG A 49 -14.33 -6.76 4.23
CA ARG A 49 -13.90 -5.37 4.35
C ARG A 49 -14.82 -4.49 3.50
N PRO A 50 -15.03 -3.22 3.89
CA PRO A 50 -15.85 -2.29 3.11
C PRO A 50 -15.16 -1.82 1.82
N TYR A 51 -13.89 -2.19 1.63
CA TYR A 51 -13.06 -1.86 0.47
C TYR A 51 -12.55 -3.13 -0.23
N SER A 52 -12.13 -2.97 -1.49
CA SER A 52 -11.58 -4.05 -2.30
C SER A 52 -10.30 -4.60 -1.68
N PHE A 53 -10.18 -5.92 -1.61
CA PHE A 53 -8.94 -6.57 -1.21
C PHE A 53 -8.66 -7.79 -2.09
N SER A 54 -7.38 -8.09 -2.25
CA SER A 54 -6.90 -9.27 -2.97
C SER A 54 -5.75 -9.88 -2.19
N ARG A 55 -5.56 -11.20 -2.37
CA ARG A 55 -4.50 -11.95 -1.73
C ARG A 55 -3.70 -12.65 -2.81
N ILE A 56 -2.39 -12.43 -2.78
CA ILE A 56 -1.45 -13.14 -3.62
C ILE A 56 -1.25 -14.54 -3.05
N SER A 57 -1.53 -15.56 -3.84
CA SER A 57 -1.28 -16.94 -3.47
C SER A 57 0.22 -17.25 -3.47
N LEU A 58 0.77 -17.58 -2.31
CA LEU A 58 2.17 -17.99 -2.12
C LEU A 58 2.21 -19.50 -1.84
N VAL A 59 3.07 -20.22 -2.56
CA VAL A 59 3.24 -21.69 -2.41
C VAL A 59 4.54 -22.03 -1.67
N SER A 60 5.43 -21.04 -1.53
CA SER A 60 6.69 -21.14 -0.82
C SER A 60 6.56 -21.67 0.61
N LYS A 61 7.40 -22.66 0.95
CA LYS A 61 7.50 -23.21 2.32
C LYS A 61 8.48 -22.46 3.22
N SER A 62 9.37 -21.66 2.64
CA SER A 62 10.37 -20.87 3.39
C SER A 62 10.07 -19.39 3.30
N LEU A 63 10.37 -18.65 4.37
CA LEU A 63 10.15 -17.20 4.45
C LEU A 63 10.91 -16.46 3.34
N LYS A 64 12.18 -16.80 3.10
CA LYS A 64 13.00 -16.16 2.06
C LYS A 64 12.41 -16.33 0.66
N THR A 65 11.97 -17.54 0.31
CA THR A 65 11.36 -17.79 -1.01
C THR A 65 9.97 -17.16 -1.11
N ALA A 66 9.20 -17.14 -0.01
CA ALA A 66 7.89 -16.48 0.04
C ALA A 66 8.01 -14.98 -0.20
N TYR A 67 9.03 -14.33 0.38
CA TYR A 67 9.31 -12.91 0.13
C TYR A 67 9.61 -12.62 -1.34
N PHE A 68 10.48 -13.42 -1.95
CA PHE A 68 10.82 -13.23 -3.36
C PHE A 68 9.61 -13.46 -4.27
N GLU A 69 8.88 -14.55 -4.03
CA GLU A 69 7.65 -14.90 -4.76
C GLU A 69 6.59 -13.81 -4.61
N PHE A 70 6.40 -13.29 -3.40
CA PHE A 70 5.50 -12.18 -3.11
C PHE A 70 5.90 -10.93 -3.86
N ASN A 71 7.15 -10.48 -3.74
CA ASN A 71 7.63 -9.26 -4.39
C ASN A 71 7.48 -9.33 -5.91
N TRP A 72 7.80 -10.47 -6.50
CA TRP A 72 7.64 -10.71 -7.94
C TRP A 72 6.17 -10.65 -8.37
N LYS A 73 5.30 -11.39 -7.69
CA LYS A 73 3.86 -11.41 -7.99
C LYS A 73 3.21 -10.05 -7.72
N LEU A 74 3.57 -9.40 -6.63
CA LEU A 74 3.10 -8.08 -6.25
C LEU A 74 3.45 -7.06 -7.33
N TYR A 75 4.69 -7.06 -7.81
CA TYR A 75 5.08 -6.19 -8.93
C TYR A 75 4.21 -6.40 -10.17
N GLN A 76 3.93 -7.65 -10.54
CA GLN A 76 3.07 -7.96 -11.69
C GLN A 76 1.62 -7.51 -11.48
N GLU A 77 1.07 -7.70 -10.28
CA GLU A 77 -0.28 -7.27 -9.93
C GLU A 77 -0.39 -5.76 -9.90
N LEU A 78 0.56 -5.07 -9.28
CA LEU A 78 0.63 -3.61 -9.29
C LEU A 78 0.71 -3.07 -10.72
N LYS A 79 1.57 -3.63 -11.57
CA LYS A 79 1.72 -3.20 -12.96
C LYS A 79 0.40 -3.27 -13.76
N LYS A 80 -0.50 -4.20 -13.43
CA LYS A 80 -1.82 -4.34 -14.09
C LYS A 80 -2.88 -3.39 -13.54
N ARG A 81 -2.77 -3.01 -12.27
CA ARG A 81 -3.81 -2.30 -11.50
C ARG A 81 -3.53 -0.82 -11.31
N VAL A 82 -2.30 -0.38 -11.58
CA VAL A 82 -1.80 0.96 -11.33
C VAL A 82 -1.93 1.82 -12.58
N ASP A 83 -2.52 3.00 -12.39
CA ASP A 83 -2.67 4.05 -13.38
C ASP A 83 -1.94 5.32 -12.90
N LEU A 84 -1.90 6.35 -13.74
CA LEU A 84 -1.25 7.63 -13.41
C LEU A 84 -1.90 8.36 -12.23
N ASP A 85 -3.17 8.06 -11.95
CA ASP A 85 -3.93 8.62 -10.83
C ASP A 85 -3.87 7.76 -9.55
N THR A 86 -3.12 6.65 -9.59
CA THR A 86 -2.97 5.73 -8.47
C THR A 86 -1.90 6.19 -7.50
N ILE A 87 -2.20 6.07 -6.21
CA ILE A 87 -1.24 6.24 -5.12
C ILE A 87 -0.85 4.85 -4.61
N LEU A 88 0.45 4.58 -4.58
CA LEU A 88 0.98 3.35 -4.02
C LEU A 88 1.25 3.53 -2.54
N HIS A 89 0.85 2.56 -1.72
CA HIS A 89 1.13 2.53 -0.29
C HIS A 89 1.76 1.20 0.08
N ALA A 90 3.05 1.22 0.42
CA ALA A 90 3.78 0.05 0.87
C ALA A 90 3.80 0.00 2.40
N ASN A 91 3.21 -1.05 2.96
CA ASN A 91 3.30 -1.37 4.38
C ASN A 91 4.50 -2.32 4.58
N ASP A 92 5.44 -1.88 5.40
CA ASP A 92 6.73 -2.53 5.68
C ASP A 92 7.69 -2.62 4.49
N LEU A 93 8.96 -2.83 4.82
CA LEU A 93 10.06 -2.89 3.85
C LEU A 93 9.84 -3.98 2.80
N ASP A 94 9.19 -5.06 3.21
CA ASP A 94 8.94 -6.25 2.41
C ASP A 94 8.03 -6.02 1.19
N ALA A 95 7.18 -4.99 1.24
CA ALA A 95 6.33 -4.58 0.13
C ALA A 95 6.87 -3.31 -0.58
N LEU A 96 7.91 -2.67 -0.07
CA LEU A 96 8.41 -1.40 -0.60
C LEU A 96 9.04 -1.53 -1.98
N LEU A 97 9.86 -2.55 -2.19
CA LEU A 97 10.64 -2.70 -3.43
C LEU A 97 9.79 -2.66 -4.72
N PRO A 98 8.73 -3.47 -4.88
CA PRO A 98 7.91 -3.47 -6.10
C PRO A 98 7.13 -2.16 -6.25
N ASN A 99 6.67 -1.59 -5.13
CA ASN A 99 5.98 -0.30 -5.11
C ASN A 99 6.91 0.84 -5.54
N TYR A 100 8.15 0.87 -5.06
CA TYR A 100 9.16 1.87 -5.41
C TYR A 100 9.57 1.81 -6.88
N ILE A 101 9.85 0.61 -7.40
CA ILE A 101 10.20 0.43 -8.81
C ILE A 101 9.08 0.97 -9.70
N LEU A 102 7.83 0.64 -9.39
CA LEU A 102 6.69 1.06 -10.19
C LEU A 102 6.39 2.55 -10.05
N ALA A 103 6.43 3.08 -8.82
CA ALA A 103 6.25 4.50 -8.53
C ALA A 103 7.25 5.35 -9.30
N LYS A 104 8.53 4.97 -9.28
CA LYS A 104 9.60 5.64 -10.00
C LYS A 104 9.40 5.55 -11.52
N LYS A 105 8.97 4.39 -12.02
CA LYS A 105 8.75 4.16 -13.45
C LYS A 105 7.59 4.97 -14.02
N LEU A 106 6.50 5.08 -13.25
CA LEU A 106 5.28 5.80 -13.67
C LEU A 106 5.23 7.24 -13.17
N ASN A 107 6.21 7.66 -12.38
CA ASN A 107 6.28 8.96 -11.71
C ASN A 107 5.01 9.28 -10.89
N ILE A 108 4.50 8.28 -10.17
CA ILE A 108 3.30 8.35 -9.34
C ILE A 108 3.66 8.40 -7.85
N PRO A 109 2.79 8.94 -6.99
CA PRO A 109 3.04 9.03 -5.56
C PRO A 109 3.18 7.65 -4.90
N LEU A 110 4.19 7.54 -4.03
CA LEU A 110 4.44 6.38 -3.17
C LEU A 110 4.47 6.80 -1.71
N ILE A 111 3.66 6.12 -0.91
CA ILE A 111 3.62 6.15 0.54
C ILE A 111 4.36 4.91 1.04
N PHE A 112 5.23 5.09 2.02
CA PHE A 112 5.88 3.99 2.71
C PHE A 112 5.58 4.10 4.20
N ASP A 113 5.01 3.04 4.77
CA ASP A 113 4.78 2.91 6.20
C ASP A 113 5.80 1.90 6.77
N SER A 114 6.72 2.40 7.58
CA SER A 114 7.93 1.69 7.96
C SER A 114 7.89 1.34 9.44
N HIS A 115 7.04 0.41 9.86
CA HIS A 115 6.82 0.16 11.29
C HIS A 115 8.07 -0.29 12.08
N GLU A 116 9.17 -0.67 11.41
CA GLU A 116 10.47 -0.95 12.04
C GLU A 116 11.48 0.22 12.01
N ILE A 117 11.37 1.18 11.07
CA ILE A 117 12.24 2.38 11.08
C ILE A 117 11.75 3.41 12.12
N PHE A 118 10.56 3.18 12.67
CA PHE A 118 9.94 4.04 13.68
C PHE A 118 10.63 4.00 15.05
N SER A 119 11.45 2.99 15.38
CA SER A 119 12.07 2.89 16.72
C SER A 119 13.48 3.48 16.84
N GLU A 120 14.25 3.69 15.76
CA GLU A 120 15.68 4.04 15.90
C GLU A 120 16.12 5.38 15.28
N MET A 121 15.32 6.07 14.45
CA MET A 121 15.75 7.33 13.82
C MET A 121 14.69 8.45 13.83
N PRO A 122 14.62 9.26 14.90
CA PRO A 122 13.71 10.40 15.01
C PRO A 122 13.91 11.50 13.94
N ALA A 123 15.04 11.53 13.24
CA ALA A 123 15.36 12.58 12.26
C ALA A 123 14.57 12.48 10.93
N ILE A 124 14.02 11.31 10.59
CA ILE A 124 13.35 11.06 9.31
C ILE A 124 11.81 11.18 9.43
N GLN A 125 11.31 11.18 10.67
CA GLN A 125 9.91 11.00 11.07
C GLN A 125 8.90 12.04 10.53
N GLY A 126 9.35 13.22 10.08
CA GLY A 126 8.45 14.30 9.65
C GLY A 126 8.32 14.47 8.14
N LYS A 127 9.42 14.38 7.40
CA LYS A 127 9.47 15.03 6.07
C LYS A 127 8.77 14.26 4.98
N MET A 128 8.83 12.92 4.99
CA MET A 128 8.30 12.11 3.89
C MET A 128 6.78 11.94 4.01
N SER A 129 6.28 11.56 5.19
CA SER A 129 4.86 11.49 5.49
C SER A 129 4.18 12.86 5.38
N GLN A 130 4.81 13.96 5.83
CA GLN A 130 4.25 15.30 5.64
C GLN A 130 4.30 15.76 4.18
N LYS A 131 5.38 15.50 3.43
CA LYS A 131 5.42 15.80 1.98
C LYS A 131 4.30 15.06 1.25
N LEU A 132 4.01 13.86 1.69
CA LEU A 132 2.97 13.03 1.13
C LEU A 132 1.57 13.54 1.49
N TRP A 133 1.32 13.87 2.76
CA TRP A 133 0.09 14.56 3.18
C TRP A 133 -0.10 15.87 2.40
N ARG A 134 0.96 16.67 2.23
CA ARG A 134 0.93 17.90 1.41
C ARG A 134 0.67 17.64 -0.07
N TYR A 135 1.17 16.52 -0.62
CA TYR A 135 0.90 16.14 -2.01
C TYR A 135 -0.57 15.70 -2.19
N LEU A 136 -1.09 14.91 -1.24
CA LEU A 136 -2.49 14.49 -1.22
C LEU A 136 -3.43 15.70 -1.07
N GLU A 137 -3.14 16.61 -0.14
CA GLU A 137 -3.86 17.87 0.01
C GLU A 137 -3.83 18.69 -1.28
N LYS A 138 -2.65 18.92 -1.86
CA LYS A 138 -2.51 19.71 -3.09
C LYS A 138 -3.26 19.10 -4.28
N SER A 139 -3.28 17.77 -4.40
CA SER A 139 -4.05 17.11 -5.46
C SER A 139 -5.56 17.21 -5.22
N TRP A 140 -6.01 17.17 -3.96
CA TRP A 140 -7.43 17.23 -3.62
C TRP A 140 -8.01 18.63 -3.86
N TYR A 141 -7.30 19.68 -3.46
CA TYR A 141 -7.71 21.07 -3.72
C TYR A 141 -7.84 21.39 -5.21
N ARG A 142 -7.11 20.69 -6.09
CA ARG A 142 -7.15 20.94 -7.54
C ARG A 142 -8.33 20.27 -8.25
N THR A 143 -9.01 19.31 -7.63
CA THR A 143 -10.12 18.55 -8.24
C THR A 143 -11.51 19.07 -7.83
N ASN A 144 -11.61 19.86 -6.76
CA ASN A 144 -12.87 20.39 -6.23
C ASN A 144 -13.12 21.88 -6.54
N ASN A 145 -12.26 22.52 -7.34
CA ASN A 145 -12.32 23.95 -7.64
C ASN A 145 -12.25 24.27 -9.15
N SER A 146 -12.72 23.34 -9.98
CA SER A 146 -12.83 23.47 -11.44
C SER A 146 -14.18 23.00 -11.93
#